data_AF-A0A1F3D2S6-F1
#
_entry.id   AF-A0A1F3D2S6-F1
#
_cell.length_a   1.000
_cell.length_b   1.000
_cell.length_c   1.000
_cell.angle_alpha   90.00
_cell.angle_beta   90.00
_cell.angle_gamma   90.00
#
_symmetry.space_group_name_H-M   'P 1'
#
loop_
_entity.id
_entity.type
_entity.pdbx_description
1 polymer ?
#
loop_
_entity_poly.entity_id
_entity_poly.type
_entity_poly.pdbx_seq_one_letter_code
_entity_poly.pdbx_strand_id
1 'polypeptide(L)'
;MIDLQVDRFDLTELKGSPRLNQGHYINSVKGNFTSEKKNFPSGTVVVRMDQPLANVCTYLLEPESGEGLLAWNFFDRYLVPQWGMLYYPYPVYKLMNNNGIKSVPYCN
;
A
#
# COMPACT_ATOMS: atom_id res chain seq x y z
N MET A 1 -16.06 -1.89 -12.24
CA MET A 1 -14.64 -1.80 -12.67
C MET A 1 -14.42 -0.39 -13.17
N ILE A 2 -13.25 0.21 -12.90
CA ILE A 2 -12.90 1.57 -13.35
C ILE A 2 -11.40 1.62 -13.67
N ASP A 3 -11.04 2.32 -14.74
CA ASP A 3 -9.64 2.59 -15.09
C ASP A 3 -9.20 3.94 -14.53
N LEU A 4 -8.08 3.97 -13.82
CA LEU A 4 -7.55 5.16 -13.18
C LEU A 4 -6.05 5.30 -13.47
N GLN A 5 -5.60 6.55 -13.63
CA GLN A 5 -4.18 6.87 -13.60
C GLN A 5 -3.73 6.98 -12.14
N VAL A 6 -2.80 6.13 -11.72
CA VAL A 6 -2.34 6.00 -10.32
C VAL A 6 -0.84 5.86 -10.26
N ASP A 7 -0.26 6.15 -9.09
CA ASP A 7 1.13 5.80 -8.79
C ASP A 7 1.16 4.51 -7.99
N ARG A 8 1.93 3.55 -8.50
CA ARG A 8 2.18 2.25 -7.90
C ARG A 8 3.56 2.26 -7.26
N PHE A 9 3.69 1.68 -6.07
CA PHE A 9 5.00 1.45 -5.47
C PHE A 9 5.54 0.06 -5.83
N ASP A 10 6.67 0.03 -6.50
CA ASP A 10 7.39 -1.19 -6.85
C ASP A 10 8.53 -1.43 -5.85
N LEU A 11 8.44 -2.52 -5.07
CA LEU A 11 9.46 -2.88 -4.09
C LEU A 11 10.71 -3.39 -4.81
N THR A 12 11.86 -2.86 -4.41
CA THR A 12 13.19 -3.34 -4.82
C THR A 12 13.92 -4.04 -3.69
N GLU A 13 13.60 -3.71 -2.43
CA GLU A 13 14.16 -4.34 -1.23
C GLU A 13 13.08 -4.47 -0.16
N LEU A 14 13.08 -5.60 0.55
CA LEU A 14 12.27 -5.85 1.74
C LEU A 14 13.17 -6.58 2.76
N LYS A 15 13.40 -5.97 3.91
CA LYS A 15 14.32 -6.48 4.92
C LYS A 15 13.69 -6.40 6.31
N GLY A 16 13.57 -7.54 6.97
CA GLY A 16 13.23 -7.60 8.39
C GLY A 16 14.38 -7.13 9.27
N SER A 17 14.06 -6.49 10.40
CA SER A 17 15.02 -6.13 11.43
C SER A 17 15.79 -7.36 11.95
N PRO A 18 17.02 -7.21 12.44
CA PRO A 18 17.80 -8.35 12.97
C PRO A 18 17.29 -8.83 14.33
N ARG A 19 16.43 -8.07 15.00
CA ARG A 19 15.86 -8.37 16.32
C ARG A 19 14.35 -8.18 16.28
N LEU A 20 13.65 -9.00 17.05
CA LEU A 20 12.20 -8.87 17.23
C LEU A 20 11.86 -7.60 18.02
N ASN A 21 10.78 -6.95 17.63
CA ASN A 21 10.06 -5.96 18.40
C ASN A 21 8.62 -6.46 18.57
N GLN A 22 8.22 -6.78 19.81
CA GLN A 22 6.87 -7.29 20.11
C GLN A 22 6.41 -8.48 19.22
N GLY A 23 7.34 -9.38 18.85
CA GLY A 23 7.04 -10.53 18.01
C GLY A 23 7.14 -10.28 16.49
N HIS A 24 7.52 -9.07 16.07
CA HIS A 24 7.70 -8.71 14.67
C HIS A 24 9.16 -8.43 14.33
N TYR A 25 9.60 -8.93 13.17
CA TYR A 25 10.80 -8.42 12.52
C TYR A 25 10.37 -7.24 11.66
N ILE A 26 10.56 -6.03 12.19
CA ILE A 26 10.08 -4.80 11.56
C ILE A 26 10.69 -4.68 10.18
N ASN A 27 9.83 -4.55 9.17
CA ASN A 27 10.24 -4.41 7.80
C ASN A 27 10.78 -3.01 7.53
N SER A 28 11.90 -2.95 6.82
CA SER A 28 12.38 -1.78 6.09
C SER A 28 12.34 -2.12 4.61
N VAL A 29 11.89 -1.16 3.79
CA VAL A 29 11.76 -1.33 2.35
C VAL A 29 12.49 -0.25 1.58
N LYS A 30 12.79 -0.57 0.32
CA LYS A 30 13.09 0.41 -0.73
C LYS A 30 12.24 0.11 -1.93
N GLY A 31 11.93 1.14 -2.69
CA GLY A 31 11.18 1.00 -3.93
C GLY A 31 11.07 2.33 -4.66
N ASN A 32 10.29 2.33 -5.72
CA ASN A 32 10.04 3.54 -6.50
C ASN A 32 8.56 3.63 -6.86
N PHE A 33 8.05 4.86 -6.94
CA PHE A 33 6.74 5.12 -7.51
C PHE A 33 6.82 5.15 -9.04
N THR A 34 5.93 4.40 -9.69
CA THR A 34 5.74 4.44 -11.14
C THR A 34 4.28 4.76 -11.45
N SER A 35 4.05 5.72 -12.35
CA SER A 35 2.69 6.07 -12.78
C SER A 35 2.19 5.07 -13.83
N GLU A 36 1.02 4.50 -13.61
CA GLU A 36 0.37 3.56 -14.53
C GLU A 36 -1.13 3.81 -14.66
N LYS A 37 -1.70 3.37 -15.78
CA LYS A 37 -3.14 3.23 -15.93
C LYS A 37 -3.54 1.84 -15.43
N LYS A 38 -4.34 1.77 -14.36
CA LYS A 38 -4.74 0.52 -13.71
C LYS A 38 -6.25 0.38 -13.66
N ASN A 39 -6.73 -0.83 -13.95
CA ASN A 39 -8.12 -1.21 -13.75
C ASN A 39 -8.34 -1.68 -12.31
N PHE A 40 -9.35 -1.15 -11.64
CA PHE A 40 -9.76 -1.54 -10.30
C PHE A 40 -11.12 -2.24 -10.31
N PRO A 41 -11.22 -3.44 -9.71
CA PRO A 41 -12.48 -4.16 -9.61
C PRO A 41 -13.44 -3.53 -8.59
N SER A 42 -14.72 -3.93 -8.67
CA SER A 42 -15.67 -3.62 -7.61
C SER A 42 -15.19 -4.22 -6.28
N GLY A 43 -15.44 -3.53 -5.16
CA GLY A 43 -14.92 -3.91 -3.85
C GLY A 43 -13.56 -3.30 -3.50
N THR A 44 -12.90 -2.60 -4.44
CA THR A 44 -11.71 -1.79 -4.12
C THR A 44 -12.07 -0.68 -3.13
N VAL A 45 -11.31 -0.55 -2.05
CA VAL A 45 -11.49 0.49 -1.05
C VAL A 45 -10.79 1.78 -1.50
N VAL A 46 -11.51 2.90 -1.43
CA VAL A 46 -10.96 4.23 -1.67
C VAL A 46 -10.85 4.94 -0.33
N VAL A 47 -9.63 5.30 0.06
CA VAL A 47 -9.36 6.11 1.25
C VAL A 47 -9.22 7.56 0.80
N ARG A 48 -10.17 8.41 1.19
CA ARG A 48 -10.10 9.84 0.88
C ARG A 48 -9.19 10.56 1.87
N MET A 49 -8.38 11.47 1.34
CA MET A 49 -7.35 12.20 2.11
C MET A 49 -7.78 13.63 2.48
N ASP A 50 -8.99 14.07 2.10
CA ASP A 50 -9.59 15.35 2.45
C ASP A 50 -10.38 15.27 3.77
N GLN A 51 -9.77 14.67 4.79
CA GLN A 51 -10.41 14.41 6.08
C GLN A 51 -9.40 14.50 7.25
N PRO A 52 -9.84 14.77 8.50
CA PRO A 52 -8.94 15.09 9.62
C PRO A 52 -7.87 14.03 9.97
N LEU A 53 -8.15 12.77 9.72
CA LEU A 53 -7.26 11.61 9.97
C LEU A 53 -6.40 11.25 8.75
N ALA A 54 -6.32 12.10 7.72
CA ALA A 54 -5.51 11.82 6.52
C ALA A 54 -4.05 11.49 6.87
N ASN A 55 -3.47 12.19 7.85
CA ASN A 55 -2.11 11.91 8.32
C ASN A 55 -1.96 10.49 8.89
N VAL A 56 -2.99 9.99 9.59
CA VAL A 56 -3.01 8.61 10.10
C VAL A 56 -3.08 7.62 8.95
N CYS A 57 -3.93 7.87 7.96
CA CYS A 57 -3.99 7.05 6.75
C CYS A 57 -2.64 6.98 6.03
N THR A 58 -1.96 8.13 5.84
CA THR A 58 -0.62 8.16 5.26
C THR A 58 0.36 7.35 6.11
N TYR A 59 0.38 7.56 7.43
CA TYR A 59 1.30 6.85 8.31
C TYR A 59 1.11 5.33 8.30
N LEU A 60 -0.14 4.86 8.19
CA LEU A 60 -0.46 3.44 8.13
C LEU A 60 -0.21 2.81 6.76
N LEU A 61 -0.47 3.55 5.68
CA LEU A 61 -0.54 2.99 4.32
C LEU A 61 0.68 3.33 3.45
N GLU A 62 1.48 4.33 3.80
CA GLU A 62 2.70 4.63 3.03
C GLU A 62 3.71 3.48 3.18
N PRO A 63 4.22 2.90 2.08
CA PRO A 63 5.07 1.71 2.11
C PRO A 63 6.36 1.94 2.90
N GLU A 64 6.92 3.15 2.85
CA GLU A 64 8.20 3.49 3.49
C GLU A 64 8.02 4.02 4.93
N SER A 65 6.79 4.02 5.46
CA SER A 65 6.53 4.39 6.86
C SER A 65 7.07 3.33 7.81
N GLY A 66 7.97 3.74 8.72
CA GLY A 66 8.67 2.82 9.66
C GLY A 66 7.77 2.17 10.72
N GLU A 67 6.53 2.62 10.87
CA GLU A 67 5.56 2.09 11.83
C GLU A 67 4.20 1.81 11.16
N GLY A 68 4.16 1.79 9.83
CA GLY A 68 2.95 1.49 9.06
C GLY A 68 2.60 0.01 9.04
N LEU A 69 1.51 -0.33 8.37
CA LEU A 69 1.05 -1.72 8.23
C LEU A 69 2.09 -2.62 7.56
N LEU A 70 2.83 -2.09 6.57
CA LEU A 70 3.92 -2.83 5.93
C LEU A 70 5.07 -3.10 6.91
N ALA A 71 5.47 -2.10 7.69
CA ALA A 71 6.55 -2.22 8.67
C ALA A 71 6.25 -3.34 9.68
N TRP A 72 4.99 -3.44 10.09
CA TRP A 72 4.47 -4.46 11.01
C TRP A 72 3.98 -5.75 10.33
N ASN A 73 4.50 -6.06 9.13
CA ASN A 73 4.31 -7.33 8.42
C ASN A 73 2.88 -7.65 7.91
N PHE A 74 1.95 -6.68 7.93
CA PHE A 74 0.54 -6.94 7.56
C PHE A 74 0.38 -7.40 6.11
N PHE A 75 1.23 -6.91 5.20
CA PHE A 75 1.16 -7.21 3.77
C PHE A 75 2.08 -8.34 3.31
N ASP A 76 2.91 -8.92 4.19
CA ASP A 76 4.01 -9.82 3.80
C ASP A 76 3.53 -11.04 3.02
N ARG A 77 2.41 -11.63 3.45
CA ARG A 77 1.79 -12.79 2.77
C ARG A 77 1.37 -12.47 1.32
N TYR A 78 1.04 -11.22 1.04
CA TYR A 78 0.71 -10.78 -0.32
C TYR A 78 1.97 -10.34 -1.08
N LEU A 79 2.93 -9.66 -0.44
CA LEU A 79 4.10 -9.09 -1.12
C LEU A 79 5.12 -10.15 -1.54
N VAL A 80 5.30 -11.19 -0.71
CA VAL A 80 6.28 -12.24 -0.95
C VAL A 80 5.56 -13.44 -1.55
N PRO A 81 5.71 -13.71 -2.85
CA PRO A 81 5.11 -14.91 -3.45
C PRO A 81 5.70 -16.17 -2.83
N GLN A 82 4.89 -17.23 -2.77
CA GLN A 82 5.39 -18.55 -2.41
C GLN A 82 6.45 -19.07 -3.41
N TRP A 83 6.34 -18.65 -4.68
CA TRP A 83 7.23 -19.05 -5.77
C TRP A 83 7.63 -17.82 -6.60
N GLY A 84 8.93 -17.65 -6.82
CA GLY A 84 9.48 -16.53 -7.60
C GLY A 84 10.44 -15.67 -6.77
N MET A 85 11.28 -14.91 -7.48
CA MET A 85 12.30 -14.07 -6.86
C MET A 85 11.88 -12.60 -6.74
N LEU A 86 10.75 -12.21 -7.34
CA LEU A 86 10.26 -10.84 -7.39
C LEU A 86 9.14 -10.62 -6.38
N TYR A 87 9.03 -9.40 -5.87
CA TYR A 87 7.91 -8.99 -5.03
C TYR A 87 6.69 -8.67 -5.89
N TYR A 88 5.50 -8.91 -5.33
CA TYR A 88 4.29 -8.32 -5.89
C TYR A 88 4.28 -6.79 -5.65
N PRO A 89 3.65 -6.01 -6.54
CA PRO A 89 3.52 -4.57 -6.31
C PRO A 89 2.73 -4.28 -5.05
N TYR A 90 3.11 -3.24 -4.31
CA TYR A 90 2.44 -2.85 -3.07
C TYR A 90 0.94 -2.63 -3.29
N PRO A 91 0.05 -3.15 -2.41
CA PRO A 91 -1.39 -3.18 -2.70
C PRO A 91 -2.09 -1.83 -2.47
N VAL A 92 -1.38 -0.77 -2.10
CA VAL A 92 -1.91 0.59 -1.97
C VAL A 92 -1.37 1.45 -3.11
N TYR A 93 -2.29 2.08 -3.83
CA TYR A 93 -2.00 2.93 -4.98
C TYR A 93 -2.34 4.38 -4.63
N LYS A 94 -1.51 5.33 -5.06
CA LYS A 94 -1.78 6.75 -4.89
C LYS A 94 -2.55 7.27 -6.08
N LEU A 95 -3.63 7.99 -5.80
CA LEU A 95 -4.39 8.72 -6.80
C LEU A 95 -4.19 10.21 -6.57
N MET A 96 -3.26 10.80 -7.32
CA MET A 96 -2.85 12.20 -7.10
C MET A 96 -3.84 13.22 -7.67
N ASN A 97 -4.61 12.82 -8.69
CA ASN A 97 -5.57 13.70 -9.35
C ASN A 97 -6.99 13.48 -8.82
N ASN A 98 -7.74 14.57 -8.64
CA ASN A 98 -9.15 14.48 -8.30
C ASN A 98 -9.96 14.04 -9.52
N ASN A 99 -10.16 12.73 -9.65
CA ASN A 99 -10.91 12.13 -10.75
C ASN A 99 -12.43 12.04 -10.48
N GLY A 100 -12.94 12.68 -9.41
CA GLY A 100 -14.37 12.68 -9.10
C GLY A 100 -14.96 11.28 -8.85
N ILE A 101 -14.15 10.35 -8.35
CA ILE A 101 -14.55 8.94 -8.19
C ILE A 101 -15.72 8.85 -7.22
N LYS A 102 -16.81 8.26 -7.70
CA LYS A 102 -17.95 7.89 -6.86
C LYS A 102 -17.63 6.59 -6.12
N SER A 103 -17.84 6.60 -4.81
CA SER A 103 -17.67 5.43 -3.94
C SER A 103 -18.88 5.33 -3.02
N VAL A 104 -19.14 4.12 -2.51
CA VAL A 104 -20.10 3.90 -1.42
C VAL A 104 -19.35 3.83 -0.09
N PRO A 105 -19.95 4.23 1.04
CA PRO A 105 -19.38 3.99 2.36
C PRO A 105 -19.02 2.50 2.53
N TYR A 106 -17.87 2.24 3.15
CA TYR A 106 -17.37 0.86 3.33
C TYR A 106 -18.17 0.05 4.37
N CYS A 107 -18.99 0.70 5.19
CA CYS A 107 -19.81 0.04 6.21
C CYS A 107 -21.26 -0.12 5.71
N ASN A 108 -21.74 -1.37 5.75
CA ASN A 108 -23.16 -1.71 5.93
C ASN A 108 -23.39 -2.02 7.40
#